data_AF-A0A662IXD6-F1
#
_entry.id   AF-A0A662IXD6-F1
#
_cell.length_a   1.000
_cell.length_b   1.000
_cell.length_c   1.000
_cell.angle_alpha   90.00
_cell.angle_beta   90.00
_cell.angle_gamma   90.00
#
_symmetry.space_group_name_H-M   'P 1'
#
loop_
_entity.id
_entity.type
_entity.pdbx_description
1 polymer ?
#
loop_
_entity_poly.entity_id
_entity_poly.type
_entity_poly.pdbx_seq_one_letter_code
_entity_poly.pdbx_strand_id
1 'polypeptide(L)'
;MELSGEDSKSYEELAGDFSVLSNPVRLRLLMTVHERGSCTLKELVDEAERDESTVKRHVKELLEHGFLAKSSDKRPKYYITDKGVLAITFLRVKGEPSAMRGRLEERQVQVRVRGRGFTSALRYRLSRLTIREAVFYSFSLGCVVLGVLGLFAFNVELLYRVLWLLMWLLVAYIFKVLAK
;
A
#
# COMPACT_ATOMS: atom_id res chain seq x y z
N MET A 1 -21.98 -26.90 -42.31
CA MET A 1 -21.87 -25.61 -41.61
C MET A 1 -21.02 -25.86 -40.39
N GLU A 2 -19.71 -25.75 -40.57
CA GLU A 2 -18.69 -26.05 -39.56
C GLU A 2 -18.57 -24.88 -38.59
N LEU A 3 -19.03 -25.05 -37.36
CA LEU A 3 -18.70 -24.18 -36.23
C LEU A 3 -17.47 -24.76 -35.55
N SER A 4 -16.32 -24.49 -36.15
CA SER A 4 -15.00 -24.85 -35.65
C SER A 4 -14.52 -23.84 -34.59
N GLY A 5 -14.62 -24.23 -33.31
CA GLY A 5 -13.52 -24.13 -32.34
C GLY A 5 -13.11 -22.77 -31.77
N GLU A 6 -13.91 -22.12 -30.91
CA GLU A 6 -13.50 -20.84 -30.32
C GLU A 6 -13.57 -20.66 -28.79
N ASP A 7 -14.03 -21.63 -27.98
CA ASP A 7 -14.24 -21.38 -26.54
C ASP A 7 -13.62 -22.42 -25.60
N SER A 8 -12.35 -22.76 -25.80
CA SER A 8 -11.56 -23.38 -24.72
C SER A 8 -10.19 -22.73 -24.64
N LYS A 9 -10.12 -21.54 -24.03
CA LYS A 9 -8.85 -21.13 -23.42
C LYS A 9 -8.40 -22.28 -22.53
N SER A 10 -7.22 -22.80 -22.78
CA SER A 10 -6.69 -23.88 -21.98
C SER A 10 -6.57 -23.39 -20.53
N TYR A 11 -6.84 -24.26 -19.55
CA TYR A 11 -6.75 -23.87 -18.14
C TYR A 11 -5.35 -23.36 -17.79
N GLU A 12 -4.32 -23.75 -18.55
CA GLU A 12 -2.96 -23.28 -18.46
C GLU A 12 -2.82 -21.81 -18.87
N GLU A 13 -3.48 -21.36 -19.94
CA GLU A 13 -3.48 -19.93 -20.32
C GLU A 13 -4.16 -19.08 -19.26
N LEU A 14 -5.29 -19.55 -18.73
CA LEU A 14 -6.02 -18.86 -17.66
C LEU A 14 -5.19 -18.81 -16.37
N ALA A 15 -4.51 -19.90 -16.02
CA ALA A 15 -3.59 -19.95 -14.88
C ALA A 15 -2.40 -19.00 -15.09
N GLY A 16 -1.89 -18.89 -16.32
CA GLY A 16 -0.86 -17.93 -16.71
C GLY A 16 -1.32 -16.49 -16.47
N ASP A 17 -2.51 -16.14 -16.93
CA ASP A 17 -3.13 -14.83 -16.70
C ASP A 17 -3.26 -14.52 -15.19
N PHE A 18 -3.76 -15.47 -14.39
CA PHE A 18 -3.84 -15.29 -12.93
C PHE A 18 -2.47 -15.20 -12.26
N SER A 19 -1.48 -15.95 -12.74
CA SER A 19 -0.10 -15.87 -12.26
C SER A 19 0.48 -14.47 -12.49
N VAL A 20 0.25 -13.88 -13.67
CA VAL A 20 0.61 -12.48 -13.94
C VAL A 20 -0.14 -11.54 -13.01
N LEU A 21 -1.45 -11.66 -12.89
CA LEU A 21 -2.24 -10.76 -12.04
C LEU A 21 -2.02 -10.94 -10.54
N SER A 22 -1.38 -12.03 -10.09
CA SER A 22 -1.10 -12.28 -8.66
C SER A 22 -0.05 -11.34 -8.04
N ASN A 23 0.71 -10.60 -8.85
CA ASN A 23 1.75 -9.70 -8.34
C ASN A 23 1.18 -8.31 -8.04
N PRO A 24 1.37 -7.79 -6.82
CA PRO A 24 0.80 -6.51 -6.40
C PRO A 24 1.32 -5.31 -7.18
N VAL A 25 2.57 -5.33 -7.64
CA VAL A 25 3.14 -4.25 -8.47
C VAL A 25 2.47 -4.23 -9.84
N ARG A 26 2.27 -5.39 -10.47
CA ARG A 26 1.60 -5.49 -11.78
C ARG A 26 0.15 -5.01 -11.71
N LEU A 27 -0.58 -5.37 -10.65
CA LEU A 27 -1.94 -4.85 -10.42
C LEU A 27 -1.96 -3.34 -10.21
N ARG A 28 -1.03 -2.79 -9.42
CA ARG A 28 -0.93 -1.35 -9.21
C ARG A 28 -0.70 -0.63 -10.54
N LEU A 29 0.27 -1.06 -11.34
CA LEU A 29 0.55 -0.49 -12.66
C LEU A 29 -0.68 -0.52 -13.57
N LEU A 30 -1.38 -1.67 -13.62
CA LEU A 30 -2.59 -1.82 -14.44
C LEU A 30 -3.71 -0.86 -13.99
N MET A 31 -3.90 -0.69 -12.68
CA MET A 31 -4.85 0.28 -12.12
C MET A 31 -4.45 1.72 -12.45
N THR A 32 -3.18 2.08 -12.32
CA THR A 32 -2.69 3.42 -12.63
C THR A 32 -2.94 3.78 -14.09
N VAL A 33 -2.65 2.86 -15.02
CA VAL A 33 -2.92 3.07 -16.45
C VAL A 33 -4.42 3.21 -16.70
N HIS A 34 -5.26 2.40 -16.03
CA HIS A 34 -6.71 2.52 -16.14
C HIS A 34 -7.23 3.89 -15.67
N GLU A 35 -6.80 4.32 -14.48
CA GLU A 35 -7.28 5.57 -13.86
C GLU A 35 -6.80 6.82 -14.59
N ARG A 36 -5.59 6.78 -15.17
CA ARG A 36 -5.02 7.90 -15.93
C ARG A 36 -5.31 7.83 -17.44
N GLY A 37 -5.93 6.75 -17.92
CA GLY A 37 -6.19 6.46 -19.34
C GLY A 37 -4.95 6.06 -20.14
N SER A 38 -3.81 6.73 -19.94
CA SER A 38 -2.53 6.35 -20.52
C SER A 38 -1.36 6.78 -19.63
N CYS A 39 -0.23 6.07 -19.69
CA CYS A 39 0.98 6.43 -18.96
C CYS A 39 2.24 6.20 -19.80
N THR A 40 3.28 6.99 -19.55
CA THR A 40 4.64 6.76 -20.01
C THR A 40 5.38 5.81 -19.06
N LEU A 41 6.50 5.23 -19.51
CA LEU A 41 7.30 4.37 -18.63
C LEU A 41 7.77 5.12 -17.38
N LYS A 42 8.16 6.39 -17.51
CA LYS A 42 8.63 7.20 -16.39
C LYS A 42 7.55 7.37 -15.32
N GLU A 43 6.32 7.70 -15.73
CA GLU A 43 5.19 7.82 -14.79
C GLU A 43 4.89 6.49 -14.07
N LEU A 44 5.04 5.37 -14.76
CA LEU A 44 4.89 4.04 -14.16
C LEU A 44 6.03 3.69 -13.19
N VAL A 45 7.25 4.15 -13.46
CA VAL A 45 8.40 4.02 -12.56
C VAL A 45 8.20 4.82 -11.29
N ASP A 46 7.81 6.08 -11.44
CA ASP A 46 7.54 7.00 -10.34
C ASP A 46 6.41 6.46 -9.43
N GLU A 47 5.36 5.87 -10.02
CA GLU A 47 4.24 5.27 -9.28
C GLU A 47 4.58 3.95 -8.58
N ALA A 48 5.40 3.10 -9.21
CA ALA A 48 5.75 1.80 -8.66
C ALA A 48 6.72 1.89 -7.48
N GLU A 49 7.45 3.01 -7.35
CA GLU A 49 8.59 3.17 -6.43
C GLU A 49 9.61 2.02 -6.60
N ARG A 50 9.89 1.66 -7.86
CA ARG A 50 10.84 0.60 -8.24
C ARG A 50 11.81 1.11 -9.27
N ASP A 51 12.92 0.40 -9.41
CA ASP A 51 13.87 0.70 -10.48
C ASP A 51 13.25 0.45 -11.86
N GLU A 52 13.74 1.20 -12.85
CA GLU A 52 13.21 1.15 -14.22
C GLU A 52 13.28 -0.25 -14.84
N SER A 53 14.32 -1.04 -14.52
CA SER A 53 14.49 -2.38 -15.09
C SER A 53 13.41 -3.35 -14.59
N THR A 54 13.07 -3.27 -13.31
CA THR A 54 11.99 -4.04 -12.68
C THR A 54 10.64 -3.65 -13.27
N VAL A 55 10.37 -2.35 -13.44
CA VAL A 55 9.10 -1.87 -14.02
C VAL A 55 8.99 -2.28 -15.49
N LYS A 56 10.05 -2.16 -16.28
CA LYS A 56 10.08 -2.65 -17.67
C LYS A 56 9.73 -4.13 -17.75
N ARG A 57 10.25 -4.95 -16.85
CA ARG A 57 9.92 -6.39 -16.80
C ARG A 57 8.44 -6.60 -16.51
N HIS A 58 7.89 -5.91 -15.52
CA HIS A 58 6.48 -6.01 -15.17
C HIS A 58 5.55 -5.56 -16.30
N VAL A 59 5.87 -4.44 -16.95
CA VAL A 59 5.13 -3.94 -18.11
C VAL A 59 5.22 -4.91 -19.27
N LYS A 60 6.39 -5.50 -19.52
CA LYS A 60 6.57 -6.51 -20.57
C LYS A 60 5.64 -7.71 -20.36
N GLU A 61 5.60 -8.28 -19.15
CA GLU A 61 4.70 -9.40 -18.83
C GLU A 61 3.22 -9.02 -19.00
N LEU A 62 2.82 -7.80 -18.62
CA LEU A 62 1.46 -7.30 -18.83
C LEU A 62 1.10 -7.11 -20.32
N LEU A 63 2.07 -6.71 -21.15
CA LEU A 63 1.91 -6.61 -22.60
C LEU A 63 1.80 -8.00 -23.25
N GLU A 64 2.68 -8.94 -22.86
CA GLU A 64 2.70 -10.30 -23.40
C GLU A 64 1.40 -11.06 -23.14
N HIS A 65 0.78 -10.82 -21.98
CA HIS A 65 -0.53 -11.37 -21.65
C HIS A 65 -1.71 -10.49 -22.12
N GLY A 66 -1.45 -9.39 -22.83
CA GLY A 66 -2.48 -8.56 -23.45
C GLY A 66 -3.34 -7.76 -22.46
N PHE A 67 -2.87 -7.50 -21.24
CA PHE A 67 -3.54 -6.62 -20.29
C PHE A 67 -3.26 -5.14 -20.57
N LEU A 68 -2.11 -4.86 -21.17
CA LEU A 68 -1.73 -3.55 -21.67
C LEU A 68 -1.47 -3.60 -23.18
N ALA A 69 -1.57 -2.44 -23.80
CA ALA A 69 -1.07 -2.15 -25.14
C ALA A 69 -0.09 -0.96 -25.07
N LYS A 70 0.72 -0.77 -26.10
CA LYS A 70 1.64 0.38 -26.21
C LYS A 70 1.53 1.05 -27.58
N SER A 71 1.75 2.36 -27.64
CA SER A 71 1.89 3.07 -28.91
C SER A 71 3.21 2.73 -29.62
N SER A 72 3.24 2.89 -30.94
CA SER A 72 4.44 2.63 -31.76
C SER A 72 5.43 3.81 -31.83
N ASP A 73 5.31 4.78 -30.92
CA ASP A 73 6.12 5.99 -30.93
C ASP A 73 7.54 5.77 -30.40
N LYS A 74 8.47 6.68 -30.72
CA LYS A 74 9.81 6.73 -30.12
C LYS A 74 9.77 6.80 -28.58
N ARG A 75 8.69 7.36 -28.03
CA ARG A 75 8.39 7.39 -26.59
C ARG A 75 7.03 6.74 -26.37
N PRO A 76 6.97 5.42 -26.16
CA PRO A 76 5.70 4.70 -26.12
C PRO A 76 4.88 5.12 -24.91
N LYS A 77 3.59 5.32 -25.13
CA LYS A 77 2.58 5.38 -24.08
C LYS A 77 1.90 4.02 -23.94
N TYR A 78 1.57 3.65 -22.71
CA TYR A 78 0.88 2.42 -22.37
C TYR A 78 -0.60 2.71 -22.10
N TYR A 79 -1.45 1.81 -22.58
CA TYR A 79 -2.90 1.88 -22.50
C TYR A 79 -3.43 0.56 -21.95
N ILE A 80 -4.55 0.61 -21.23
CA ILE A 80 -5.23 -0.60 -20.80
C ILE A 80 -6.05 -1.17 -21.97
N THR A 81 -6.06 -2.50 -22.10
CA THR A 81 -6.90 -3.21 -23.07
C THR A 81 -8.24 -3.59 -22.47
N ASP A 82 -9.21 -4.01 -23.28
CA ASP A 82 -10.49 -4.53 -22.79
C ASP A 82 -10.31 -5.73 -21.85
N LYS A 83 -9.35 -6.62 -22.15
CA LYS A 83 -8.95 -7.73 -21.27
C LYS A 83 -8.45 -7.20 -19.91
N GLY A 84 -7.63 -6.16 -19.93
CA GLY A 84 -7.16 -5.48 -18.72
C GLY A 84 -8.30 -4.87 -17.89
N VAL A 85 -9.23 -4.17 -18.55
CA VAL A 85 -10.40 -3.55 -17.91
C VAL A 85 -11.31 -4.60 -17.27
N LEU A 86 -11.58 -5.70 -17.97
CA LEU A 86 -12.37 -6.80 -17.45
C LEU A 86 -11.70 -7.44 -16.22
N ALA A 87 -10.38 -7.65 -16.28
CA ALA A 87 -9.61 -8.23 -15.19
C ALA A 87 -9.67 -7.38 -13.91
N ILE A 88 -9.43 -6.07 -13.99
CA ILE A 88 -9.50 -5.19 -12.81
C ILE A 88 -10.92 -5.06 -12.27
N THR A 89 -11.93 -5.05 -13.15
CA THR A 89 -13.35 -4.98 -12.75
C THR A 89 -13.72 -6.23 -11.95
N PHE A 90 -13.38 -7.42 -12.47
CA PHE A 90 -13.61 -8.68 -11.78
C PHE A 90 -12.90 -8.76 -10.43
N LEU A 91 -11.64 -8.33 -10.36
CA LEU A 91 -10.86 -8.32 -9.13
C LEU A 91 -11.39 -7.31 -8.09
N ARG A 92 -11.91 -6.16 -8.53
CA ARG A 92 -12.57 -5.18 -7.63
C ARG A 92 -13.87 -5.76 -7.06
N VAL A 93 -14.72 -6.37 -7.87
CA VAL A 93 -15.99 -6.98 -7.40
C VAL A 93 -15.73 -8.11 -6.39
N LYS A 94 -14.68 -8.92 -6.60
CA LYS A 94 -14.25 -9.93 -5.61
C LYS A 94 -13.71 -9.36 -4.29
N GLY A 95 -13.43 -8.05 -4.22
CA GLY A 95 -13.07 -7.34 -2.99
C GLY A 95 -14.27 -6.97 -2.11
N GLU A 96 -15.51 -7.05 -2.63
CA GLU A 96 -16.75 -6.71 -1.92
C GLU A 96 -17.67 -7.89 -1.51
N PRO A 97 -17.21 -9.12 -1.18
CA PRO A 97 -18.08 -10.18 -0.69
C PRO A 97 -18.38 -10.04 0.81
N SER A 98 -18.25 -8.85 1.40
CA SER A 98 -18.69 -8.57 2.77
C SER A 98 -20.19 -8.86 2.96
N ALA A 99 -20.98 -8.83 1.87
CA ALA A 99 -22.40 -9.17 1.87
C ALA A 99 -22.70 -10.69 1.69
N MET A 100 -21.71 -11.50 1.29
CA MET A 100 -21.89 -12.94 1.03
C MET A 100 -21.46 -13.83 2.20
N ARG A 101 -21.21 -13.25 3.37
CA ARG A 101 -20.82 -13.99 4.59
C ARG A 101 -22.00 -14.71 5.25
N GLY A 102 -23.25 -14.34 4.92
CA GLY A 102 -24.45 -14.89 5.54
C GLY A 102 -24.93 -16.26 5.01
N ARG A 103 -24.43 -16.76 3.87
CA ARG A 103 -24.89 -18.03 3.27
C ARG A 103 -23.91 -19.21 3.37
N LEU A 104 -22.68 -18.96 3.83
CA LEU A 104 -21.66 -20.01 3.98
C LEU A 104 -21.63 -20.63 5.39
N GLU A 105 -22.40 -20.12 6.35
CA GLU A 105 -22.47 -20.71 7.70
C GLU A 105 -23.22 -22.05 7.74
N GLU A 106 -24.04 -22.39 6.74
CA GLU A 106 -24.75 -23.69 6.69
C GLU A 106 -23.93 -24.85 6.11
N ARG A 107 -22.77 -24.57 5.51
CA ARG A 107 -21.78 -25.62 5.18
C ARG A 107 -20.47 -25.23 5.84
N GLN A 108 -20.09 -25.96 6.89
CA GLN A 108 -18.77 -25.92 7.50
C GLN A 108 -17.66 -26.26 6.48
N VAL A 109 -17.36 -25.34 5.58
CA VAL A 109 -16.16 -25.37 4.76
C VAL A 109 -15.17 -24.46 5.48
N GLN A 110 -14.30 -25.08 6.26
CA GLN A 110 -13.18 -24.41 6.91
C GLN A 110 -12.21 -23.95 5.81
N VAL A 111 -12.43 -22.76 5.24
CA VAL A 111 -11.53 -22.18 4.23
C VAL A 111 -10.24 -21.75 4.96
N ARG A 112 -9.28 -22.67 5.04
CA ARG A 112 -7.95 -22.41 5.59
C ARG A 112 -7.16 -21.57 4.58
N VAL A 113 -7.40 -20.26 4.57
CA VAL A 113 -6.61 -19.33 3.76
C VAL A 113 -5.22 -19.27 4.38
N ARG A 114 -4.26 -20.00 3.81
CA ARG A 114 -2.83 -19.87 4.15
C ARG A 114 -2.32 -18.54 3.60
N GLY A 115 -2.63 -17.46 4.30
CA GLY A 115 -2.19 -16.10 3.95
C GLY A 115 -0.67 -16.00 4.00
N ARG A 116 -0.02 -16.19 2.85
CA ARG A 116 1.41 -15.92 2.69
C ARG A 116 1.59 -14.42 2.44
N GLY A 117 1.92 -13.68 3.50
CA GLY A 117 2.54 -12.35 3.39
C GLY A 117 1.63 -11.13 3.59
N PHE A 118 0.98 -11.01 4.75
CA PHE A 118 0.39 -9.73 5.22
C PHE A 118 1.47 -8.67 5.53
N THR A 119 2.74 -9.08 5.66
CA THR A 119 3.86 -8.23 6.07
C THR A 119 4.37 -7.26 5.01
N SER A 120 3.96 -7.40 3.73
CA SER A 120 4.35 -6.46 2.65
C SER A 120 3.34 -5.34 2.42
N ALA A 121 2.04 -5.60 2.63
CA ALA A 121 0.99 -4.59 2.55
C ALA A 121 1.09 -3.56 3.70
N LEU A 122 1.56 -3.99 4.86
CA LEU A 122 1.70 -3.14 6.04
C LEU A 122 2.88 -2.14 5.92
N ARG A 123 3.96 -2.50 5.21
CA ARG A 123 5.15 -1.62 5.07
C ARG A 123 4.90 -0.41 4.18
N TYR A 124 4.04 -0.51 3.16
CA TYR A 124 3.73 0.64 2.29
C TYR A 124 2.83 1.67 2.99
N ARG A 125 2.01 1.24 3.96
CA ARG A 125 1.14 2.12 4.76
C ARG A 125 1.84 2.71 5.99
N LEU A 126 2.79 2.00 6.59
CA LEU A 126 3.47 2.48 7.81
C LEU A 126 4.45 3.63 7.54
N SER A 127 5.10 3.70 6.36
CA SER A 127 6.08 4.75 6.06
C SER A 127 5.53 6.18 6.06
N ARG A 128 4.20 6.37 5.93
CA ARG A 128 3.55 7.68 6.10
C ARG A 128 3.10 7.99 7.53
N LEU A 129 3.02 6.98 8.41
CA LEU A 129 2.54 7.15 9.79
C LEU A 129 3.69 7.36 10.78
N THR A 130 4.86 6.75 10.56
CA THR A 130 5.98 6.86 11.51
C THR A 130 6.66 8.23 11.52
N ILE A 131 6.57 9.05 10.46
CA ILE A 131 7.22 10.37 10.45
C ILE A 131 6.51 11.33 11.41
N ARG A 132 5.18 11.28 11.49
CA ARG A 132 4.44 12.17 12.42
C ARG A 132 4.65 11.74 13.87
N GLU A 133 4.59 10.45 14.17
CA GLU A 133 4.76 9.95 15.54
C GLU A 133 6.21 9.99 16.03
N ALA A 134 7.21 9.76 15.16
CA ALA A 134 8.62 9.81 15.56
C ALA A 134 9.10 11.24 15.89
N VAL A 135 8.54 12.27 15.24
CA VAL A 135 8.82 13.67 15.59
C VAL A 135 8.23 14.03 16.96
N PHE A 136 7.05 13.51 17.31
CA PHE A 136 6.48 13.70 18.64
C PHE A 136 7.25 12.94 19.74
N TYR A 137 7.70 11.71 19.47
CA TYR A 137 8.42 10.90 20.46
C TYR A 137 9.85 11.40 20.73
N SER A 138 10.54 11.91 19.71
CA SER A 138 11.89 12.49 19.86
C SER A 138 11.86 13.82 20.62
N PHE A 139 10.81 14.63 20.45
CA PHE A 139 10.61 15.85 21.23
C PHE A 139 10.34 15.56 22.71
N SER A 140 9.47 14.57 23.01
CA SER A 140 9.16 14.17 24.39
C SER A 140 10.35 13.59 25.15
N LEU A 141 11.23 12.83 24.48
CA LEU A 141 12.40 12.23 25.14
C LEU A 141 13.45 13.30 25.49
N GLY A 142 13.65 14.31 24.63
CA GLY A 142 14.54 15.44 24.89
C GLY A 142 14.09 16.32 26.06
N CYS A 143 12.77 16.53 26.18
CA CYS A 143 12.15 17.23 27.29
C CYS A 143 12.39 16.58 28.65
N VAL A 144 12.29 15.24 28.74
CA VAL A 144 12.54 14.49 29.98
C VAL A 144 14.01 14.59 30.38
N VAL A 145 14.93 14.48 29.42
CA VAL A 145 16.38 14.57 29.69
C VAL A 145 16.78 15.98 30.17
N LEU A 146 16.23 17.03 29.55
CA LEU A 146 16.44 18.42 29.99
C LEU A 146 15.83 18.70 31.37
N GLY A 147 14.66 18.15 31.67
CA GLY A 147 14.03 18.26 32.98
C GLY A 147 14.86 17.61 34.11
N VAL A 148 15.41 16.42 33.85
CA VAL A 148 16.26 15.70 34.80
C VAL A 148 17.61 16.39 35.01
N LEU A 149 18.21 16.95 33.95
CA LEU A 149 19.44 17.77 34.04
C LEU A 149 19.23 19.03 34.88
N GLY A 150 18.07 19.70 34.75
CA GLY A 150 17.72 20.85 35.59
C GLY A 150 17.56 20.50 37.08
N LEU A 151 17.12 19.28 37.38
CA LEU A 151 17.00 18.79 38.77
C LEU A 151 18.38 18.52 39.42
N PHE A 152 19.37 18.20 38.58
CA PHE A 152 20.74 17.90 39.01
C PHE A 152 21.60 19.15 39.21
N ALA A 153 21.13 20.34 38.83
CA ALA A 153 21.81 21.61 39.09
C ALA A 153 21.86 21.86 40.62
N PHE A 154 23.04 21.61 41.19
CA PHE A 154 23.26 21.38 42.62
C PHE A 154 23.29 22.65 43.49
N ASN A 155 22.70 23.78 43.06
CA ASN A 155 22.80 25.04 43.81
C ASN A 155 21.65 26.03 43.54
N VAL A 156 20.39 25.56 43.62
CA VAL A 156 19.22 26.46 43.57
C VAL A 156 18.18 25.99 44.58
N GLU A 157 17.62 26.95 45.33
CA GLU A 157 16.66 26.74 46.42
C GLU A 157 15.51 25.80 46.01
N LEU A 158 15.09 24.96 46.96
CA LEU A 158 14.11 23.89 46.80
C LEU A 158 12.81 24.37 46.12
N LEU A 159 12.42 25.62 46.36
CA LEU A 159 11.24 26.27 45.78
C LEU A 159 11.30 26.35 44.25
N TYR A 160 12.48 26.66 43.68
CA TYR A 160 12.63 26.79 42.23
C TYR A 160 12.50 25.43 41.54
N ARG A 161 12.94 24.36 42.20
CA ARG A 161 12.78 22.98 41.71
C ARG A 161 11.32 22.56 41.68
N VAL A 162 10.55 22.90 42.72
CA VAL A 162 9.11 22.61 42.78
C VAL A 162 8.34 23.40 41.74
N LEU A 163 8.63 24.69 41.58
CA LEU A 163 8.05 25.54 40.54
C LEU A 163 8.39 25.02 39.13
N TRP A 164 9.62 24.58 38.92
CA TRP A 164 10.06 24.00 37.64
C TRP A 164 9.31 22.70 37.30
N LEU A 165 9.16 21.79 38.27
CA LEU A 165 8.40 20.55 38.09
C LEU A 165 6.92 20.83 37.83
N LEU A 166 6.32 21.80 38.53
CA LEU A 166 4.95 22.24 38.28
C LEU A 166 4.77 22.79 36.87
N MET A 167 5.74 23.57 36.38
CA MET A 167 5.72 24.12 35.02
C MET A 167 5.71 22.98 33.98
N TRP A 168 6.58 21.99 34.14
CA TRP A 168 6.64 20.82 33.26
C TRP A 168 5.39 19.93 33.34
N LEU A 169 4.80 19.77 34.52
CA LEU A 169 3.53 19.07 34.71
C LEU A 169 2.39 19.75 33.94
N LEU A 170 2.40 21.08 33.92
CA LEU A 170 1.41 21.90 33.21
C LEU A 170 1.56 21.75 31.68
N VAL A 171 2.78 21.75 31.17
CA VAL A 171 3.08 21.48 29.75
C VAL A 171 2.58 20.09 29.34
N ALA A 172 2.87 19.06 30.15
CA ALA A 172 2.39 17.71 29.91
C ALA A 172 0.85 17.60 29.93
N TYR A 173 0.21 18.34 30.84
CA TYR A 173 -1.25 18.40 30.94
C TYR A 173 -1.90 19.06 29.70
N ILE A 174 -1.37 20.21 29.26
CA ILE A 174 -1.85 20.90 28.05
C ILE A 174 -1.72 19.98 26.83
N PHE A 175 -0.59 19.28 26.71
CA PHE A 175 -0.36 18.35 25.61
C PHE A 175 -1.36 17.18 25.61
N LYS A 176 -1.67 16.63 26.79
CA LYS A 176 -2.69 15.59 26.96
C LYS A 176 -4.09 16.06 26.58
N VAL A 177 -4.42 17.32 26.88
CA VAL A 177 -5.72 17.92 26.52
C VAL A 177 -5.79 18.20 25.02
N LEU A 178 -4.70 18.65 24.39
CA LEU A 178 -4.65 18.93 22.94
C LEU A 178 -4.67 17.66 22.07
N ALA A 179 -4.22 16.52 22.60
CA ALA A 179 -4.12 15.26 21.88
C ALA A 179 -5.43 14.42 21.90
N LYS A 180 -6.52 14.96 22.45
CA LYS A 180 -7.85 14.34 22.50
C LYS A 180 -8.79 15.04 21.53
#